data_AF-A0A530LII4-F1
#
_entry.id   AF-A0A530LII4-F1
#
_cell.length_a   1.000
_cell.length_b   1.000
_cell.length_c   1.000
_cell.angle_alpha   90.00
_cell.angle_beta   90.00
_cell.angle_gamma   90.00
#
_symmetry.space_group_name_H-M   'P 1'
#
loop_
_entity.id
_entity.type
_entity.pdbx_description
1 polymer ?
#
loop_
_entity_poly.entity_id
_entity_poly.type
_entity_poly.pdbx_seq_one_letter_code
_entity_poly.pdbx_strand_id
1 'polypeptide(L)' 'MEAAERAARIVRTVIETLKPGFAVRLWTGERIGPATGPVLTINNQDIVWQIVRRP' A
#
# COMPACT_ATOMS: atom_id res chain seq x y z
N MET A 1 0.95 18.14 -4.64
CA MET A 1 0.82 16.66 -4.57
C MET A 1 0.00 16.35 -3.36
N GLU A 2 -1.18 15.77 -3.53
CA GLU A 2 -2.06 15.41 -2.42
C GLU A 2 -1.46 14.27 -1.58
N ALA A 3 -1.74 14.26 -0.28
CA ALA A 3 -1.20 13.27 0.66
C ALA A 3 -1.51 11.82 0.24
N ALA A 4 -2.68 11.60 -0.38
CA ALA A 4 -3.12 10.32 -0.92
C ALA A 4 -2.17 9.79 -2.00
N GLU A 5 -1.77 10.66 -2.93
CA GLU A 5 -0.92 10.29 -4.05
C GLU A 5 0.48 9.88 -3.57
N ARG A 6 0.99 10.56 -2.54
CA ARG A 6 2.28 10.23 -1.92
C ARG A 6 2.23 8.89 -1.19
N ALA A 7 1.14 8.60 -0.47
CA ALA A 7 0.95 7.34 0.22
C ALA A 7 0.83 6.16 -0.77
N ALA A 8 0.11 6.33 -1.88
CA ALA A 8 0.02 5.32 -2.94
C ALA A 8 1.40 5.00 -3.56
N ARG A 9 2.25 6.01 -3.80
CA ARG A 9 3.62 5.79 -4.29
C ARG A 9 4.47 4.98 -3.31
N ILE A 10 4.40 5.30 -2.01
CA ILE A 10 5.13 4.55 -0.97
C ILE A 10 4.71 3.08 -0.98
N VAL A 11 3.41 2.81 -0.99
CA VAL A 11 2.90 1.42 -1.03
C VAL A 11 3.37 0.71 -2.30
N ARG A 12 3.31 1.37 -3.46
CA ARG A 12 3.81 0.80 -4.72
C ARG A 12 5.28 0.41 -4.61
N THR A 13 6.13 1.33 -4.16
CA THR A 13 7.57 1.08 -3.99
C THR A 13 7.83 -0.08 -3.03
N VAL A 14 7.10 -0.16 -1.91
CA VAL A 14 7.25 -1.24 -0.93
C VAL A 14 6.88 -2.60 -1.53
N ILE A 15 5.77 -2.69 -2.26
CA ILE A 15 5.34 -3.95 -2.88
C ILE A 15 6.26 -4.37 -4.03
N GLU A 16 6.75 -3.43 -4.82
CA GLU A 16 7.72 -3.71 -5.89
C GLU A 16 9.07 -4.16 -5.33
N THR A 17 9.50 -3.59 -4.19
CA THR A 17 10.78 -3.92 -3.54
C THR A 17 10.72 -5.25 -2.80
N LEU A 18 9.69 -5.46 -1.98
CA LEU A 18 9.59 -6.65 -1.12
C LEU A 18 8.98 -7.87 -1.83
N LYS A 19 8.32 -7.66 -2.97
CA LYS A 19 7.57 -8.69 -3.73
C LYS A 19 6.82 -9.67 -2.82
N PRO A 20 5.98 -9.19 -1.91
CA PRO A 20 5.29 -10.06 -0.98
C PRO A 20 4.34 -11.01 -1.71
N GLY A 21 4.11 -12.19 -1.13
CA GLY A 21 3.14 -13.18 -1.64
C GLY A 21 1.67 -12.77 -1.49
N PHE A 22 1.39 -11.50 -1.20
CA PHE A 22 0.05 -10.94 -1.01
C PHE A 22 -0.10 -9.64 -1.79
N ALA A 23 -1.34 -9.31 -2.17
CA ALA A 23 -1.64 -8.04 -2.80
C ALA A 23 -2.05 -6.99 -1.75
N VAL A 24 -1.83 -5.71 -2.06
CA VAL A 24 -2.34 -4.60 -1.27
C VAL A 24 -3.44 -3.91 -2.04
N ARG A 25 -4.60 -3.72 -1.41
CA ARG A 25 -5.69 -2.92 -1.94
C ARG A 25 -5.74 -1.58 -1.21
N LEU A 26 -5.58 -0.49 -1.96
CA LEU A 26 -5.66 0.88 -1.43
C LEU A 26 -7.11 1.32 -1.20
N TRP A 27 -7.29 2.41 -0.48
CA TRP A 27 -8.59 3.05 -0.22
C TRP A 27 -9.26 3.55 -1.50
N THR A 28 -8.48 3.74 -2.58
CA THR A 28 -8.98 4.05 -3.94
C THR A 28 -9.59 2.83 -4.64
N GLY A 29 -9.45 1.64 -4.06
CA GLY A 29 -9.81 0.37 -4.70
C GLY A 29 -8.70 -0.22 -5.58
N GLU A 30 -7.60 0.51 -5.81
CA GLU A 30 -6.46 0.03 -6.59
C GLU A 30 -5.80 -1.18 -5.92
N ARG A 31 -5.58 -2.25 -6.69
CA ARG A 31 -4.85 -3.45 -6.25
C ARG A 31 -3.43 -3.42 -6.78
N ILE A 32 -2.46 -3.54 -5.88
CA ILE A 32 -1.03 -3.57 -6.16
C ILE A 32 -0.48 -4.92 -5.72
N GLY A 33 0.17 -5.66 -6.63
CA GLY A 33 0.75 -6.98 -6.35
C GLY A 33 0.02 -8.13 -7.07
N PRO A 34 0.13 -9.37 -6.56
CA PRO A 34 -0.37 -10.57 -7.24
C PRO A 34 -1.87 -10.50 -7.59
N ALA A 35 -2.27 -11.02 -8.75
CA ALA A 35 -3.67 -11.01 -9.19
C ALA A 35 -4.58 -11.89 -8.31
N THR A 36 -4.02 -12.92 -7.69
CA THR A 36 -4.71 -13.89 -6.84
C THR A 36 -4.02 -14.01 -5.48
N GLY A 37 -4.68 -14.63 -4.49
CA GLY A 37 -4.13 -14.82 -3.15
C GLY A 37 -4.54 -13.74 -2.13
N PRO A 38 -3.93 -13.76 -0.93
CA PRO A 38 -4.31 -12.90 0.18
C PRO A 38 -4.19 -11.40 -0.16
N VAL A 39 -5.09 -10.59 0.40
CA VAL A 39 -5.17 -9.15 0.13
C VAL A 39 -5.16 -8.37 1.43
N LEU A 40 -4.13 -7.54 1.63
CA LEU A 40 -4.09 -6.55 2.70
C LEU A 40 -4.83 -5.30 2.23
N THR A 41 -5.92 -4.92 2.90
CA THR A 41 -6.68 -3.72 2.55
C THR A 41 -6.29 -2.54 3.43
N ILE A 42 -5.84 -1.45 2.80
CA ILE A 42 -5.52 -0.18 3.46
C ILE A 42 -6.74 0.73 3.30
N ASN A 43 -7.60 0.77 4.31
CA ASN A 43 -8.84 1.57 4.28
C ASN A 43 -8.61 3.07 4.56
N ASN A 44 -7.50 3.43 5.20
CA ASN A 44 -7.16 4.81 5.53
C ASN A 44 -5.71 5.11 5.12
N GLN A 45 -5.51 6.16 4.33
CA GLN A 45 -4.20 6.66 3.90
C GLN A 45 -3.26 7.02 5.06
N ASP A 46 -3.80 7.45 6.19
CA ASP A 46 -3.01 7.91 7.35
C ASP A 46 -2.25 6.75 8.02
N ILE A 47 -2.72 5.51 7.86
CA ILE A 47 -2.04 4.33 8.42
C ILE A 47 -0.67 4.11 7.80
N VAL A 48 -0.49 4.51 6.52
CA VAL A 48 0.80 4.41 5.83
C VAL A 48 1.84 5.27 6.54
N TRP A 49 1.45 6.48 6.95
CA TRP A 49 2.31 7.39 7.70
C TRP A 49 2.64 6.88 9.10
N GLN A 50 1.70 6.21 9.77
CA GLN A 50 1.96 5.60 11.08
C GLN A 50 2.94 4.43 11.01
N ILE A 51 2.93 3.66 9.91
CA ILE A 51 3.86 2.53 9.71
C ILE A 51 5.26 3.04 9.38
N VAL A 52 5.37 4.01 8.46
CA VAL A 52 6.67 4.57 8.04
C VAL A 52 7.35 5.36 9.18
N ARG A 53 6.57 5.88 10.14
CA ARG A 53 7.09 6.63 11.30
C ARG A 53 7.41 5.77 12.52
N ARG A 54 7.24 4.44 12.49
CA ARG A 54 7.68 3.61 13.62
C ARG A 54 9.22 3.58 13.66
N PRO A 55 9.84 3.79 14.83
CA PRO A 55 11.30 3.82 14.98
C PRO A 55 11.95 2.47 14.68
#